data_AF-A0A2M8BD16-F1
#
_entry.id   AF-A0A2M8BD16-F1
#
_cell.length_a   1.000
_cell.length_b   1.000
_cell.length_c   1.000
_cell.angle_alpha   90.00
_cell.angle_beta   90.00
_cell.angle_gamma   90.00
#
_symmetry.space_group_name_H-M   'P 1'
#
loop_
_entity.id
_entity.type
_entity.pdbx_description
1 polymer ?
#
loop_
_entity_poly.entity_id
_entity_poly.type
_entity_poly.pdbx_seq_one_letter_code
_entity_poly.pdbx_strand_id
1 'polypeptide(L)'
;MTNFARLLTLLLLLLAGLSFGCDDSTAKREDTAADSGKETAASDTRSDVTTPDANDADTAAETSGCTAAETRCIGEDKRAVCGADGRVKLENCGVNEVCFAAACAPVVCERGKVDRCIEGGQYEGCNPMGTGTGTFNCLPGMTCSDGACIARLCAVDERDCQDDNQVLVCNQDGTAFVPSSRCSDTDLKTVCDKGECKPICEVAVKTASYVGCEYWAVDLDNAIDGPYDAAGQPFAVVVSNATSDLPAQVKVFMRDGYAATPQVPILEVEVLPGELQILTLPPHCYDGITCPEAYAVNGTVITPAAYRIDSDIPITAYQFNPLDNVEVFSNDASLLLPKTSLGRRYLVMTRMQQHDSLRGFMTIVGTEPVETTVTVKVTGLTLAGVDAQGNAIPAMQAGESRTFKLEQFEVLNILTNEVGSDLTGSEVVADERVVVFGGSEAANAPETDPVTCCADHLEQQLYPVNTWGLHYHAAKSFDRNG
;
A
#
# COMPACT_ATOMS: atom_id res chain seq x y z
N MET A 1 48.65 -26.30 -35.24
CA MET A 1 48.89 -24.90 -35.61
C MET A 1 48.34 -24.66 -37.00
N THR A 2 47.08 -24.25 -37.10
CA THR A 2 46.40 -23.59 -38.25
C THR A 2 44.92 -23.66 -37.92
N ASN A 3 44.44 -22.75 -37.06
CA ASN A 3 43.03 -22.39 -36.87
C ASN A 3 42.86 -21.28 -35.80
N PHE A 4 43.91 -20.96 -35.04
CA PHE A 4 43.89 -19.85 -34.08
C PHE A 4 44.02 -18.43 -34.68
N ALA A 5 44.32 -18.31 -35.98
CA ALA A 5 44.59 -17.01 -36.63
C ALA A 5 43.37 -16.37 -37.33
N ARG A 6 42.21 -17.04 -37.37
CA ARG A 6 40.96 -16.49 -37.98
C ARG A 6 39.94 -15.99 -36.96
N LEU A 7 40.10 -16.31 -35.67
CA LEU A 7 39.14 -15.89 -34.63
C LEU A 7 39.44 -14.49 -34.06
N LEU A 8 40.68 -14.01 -34.19
CA LEU A 8 41.11 -12.73 -33.60
C LEU A 8 40.76 -11.49 -34.44
N THR A 9 40.38 -11.67 -35.70
CA THR A 9 40.04 -10.57 -36.63
C THR A 9 38.54 -10.23 -36.66
N LEU A 10 37.68 -11.11 -36.13
CA LEU A 10 36.24 -10.85 -36.02
C LEU A 10 35.84 -10.19 -34.70
N LEU A 11 36.69 -10.27 -33.66
CA LEU A 11 36.38 -9.76 -32.32
C LEU A 11 36.70 -8.27 -32.13
N LEU A 12 37.41 -7.63 -33.08
CA LEU A 12 37.79 -6.21 -33.00
C LEU A 12 36.86 -5.25 -33.79
N LEU A 13 35.78 -5.76 -34.40
CA LEU A 13 34.87 -4.96 -35.26
C LEU A 13 33.43 -4.83 -34.70
N LEU A 14 33.17 -5.30 -33.48
CA LEU A 14 31.87 -5.17 -32.80
C LEU A 14 31.90 -4.29 -31.54
N LEU A 15 33.01 -3.59 -31.30
CA LEU A 15 33.21 -2.66 -30.19
C LEU A 15 33.06 -1.17 -30.60
N ALA A 16 32.40 -0.89 -31.71
CA ALA A 16 32.12 0.48 -32.15
C ALA A 16 30.72 0.59 -32.75
N GLY A 17 29.79 1.14 -31.96
CA GLY A 17 28.50 1.59 -32.46
C GLY A 17 27.34 1.14 -31.57
N LEU A 18 26.94 2.03 -30.66
CA LEU A 18 25.54 2.42 -30.39
C LEU A 18 25.53 3.33 -29.14
N SER A 19 26.05 4.53 -29.33
CA SER A 19 25.66 5.71 -28.58
C SER A 19 24.43 6.30 -29.26
N PHE A 20 23.25 6.19 -28.64
CA PHE A 20 22.11 7.04 -28.97
C PHE A 20 21.62 7.67 -27.67
N GLY A 21 21.82 8.98 -27.58
CA GLY A 21 21.23 9.82 -26.55
C GLY A 21 19.72 9.94 -26.78
N CYS A 22 18.96 9.98 -25.69
CA CYS A 22 17.61 10.51 -25.72
C CYS A 22 17.70 12.02 -25.59
N ASP A 23 17.36 12.68 -26.68
CA ASP A 23 17.22 14.13 -26.82
C ASP A 23 15.89 14.57 -26.19
N ASP A 24 15.95 15.69 -25.49
CA ASP A 24 14.89 16.32 -24.73
C ASP A 24 13.96 17.06 -25.71
N SER A 25 12.73 16.59 -25.90
CA SER A 25 11.74 17.28 -26.74
C SER A 25 10.56 17.77 -25.91
N THR A 26 10.71 19.02 -25.50
CA THR A 26 9.67 19.89 -24.95
C THR A 26 8.60 20.17 -26.01
N ALA A 27 7.41 19.60 -25.85
CA ALA A 27 6.24 20.01 -26.62
C ALA A 27 5.49 21.13 -25.88
N LYS A 28 5.76 22.37 -26.30
CA LYS A 28 4.94 23.55 -26.00
C LYS A 28 3.50 23.34 -26.48
N ARG A 29 2.53 23.62 -25.62
CA ARG A 29 1.13 23.82 -25.99
C ARG A 29 0.84 25.31 -25.94
N GLU A 30 0.66 25.93 -27.10
CA GLU A 30 0.22 27.32 -27.23
C GLU A 30 -1.31 27.40 -27.17
N ASP A 31 -1.77 28.38 -26.39
CA ASP A 31 -3.13 28.87 -26.29
C ASP A 31 -3.63 29.43 -27.63
N THR A 32 -4.90 29.15 -27.96
CA THR A 32 -5.75 30.12 -28.65
C THR A 32 -7.19 29.98 -28.15
N ALA A 33 -7.67 31.07 -27.56
CA ALA A 33 -9.05 31.31 -27.16
C ALA A 33 -9.83 32.08 -28.23
N ALA A 34 -11.15 31.87 -28.26
CA ALA A 34 -12.26 32.77 -28.66
C ALA A 34 -13.32 31.96 -29.43
N ASP A 35 -14.63 32.17 -29.36
CA ASP A 35 -15.57 32.94 -28.53
C ASP A 35 -16.98 32.63 -29.09
N SER A 36 -18.02 33.00 -28.36
CA SER A 36 -19.47 33.06 -28.65
C SER A 36 -20.27 31.80 -28.31
N GLY A 37 -21.36 31.84 -27.54
CA GLY A 37 -22.09 32.94 -26.92
C GLY A 37 -23.56 32.56 -26.74
N LYS A 38 -24.13 32.94 -25.58
CA LYS A 38 -25.55 33.19 -25.24
C LYS A 38 -26.49 32.06 -24.78
N GLU A 39 -26.89 32.23 -23.50
CA GLU A 39 -28.25 32.43 -22.95
C GLU A 39 -29.35 31.40 -23.29
N THR A 40 -30.00 30.74 -22.33
CA THR A 40 -30.83 31.34 -21.26
C THR A 40 -31.15 30.30 -20.18
N ALA A 41 -31.30 30.76 -18.92
CA ALA A 41 -31.62 29.96 -17.74
C ALA A 41 -33.03 30.27 -17.21
N ALA A 42 -33.64 29.30 -16.51
CA ALA A 42 -34.68 29.51 -15.51
C ALA A 42 -34.71 28.37 -14.45
N SER A 43 -34.65 28.79 -13.17
CA SER A 43 -35.09 28.16 -11.89
C SER A 43 -34.45 26.81 -11.49
N ASP A 44 -33.58 26.65 -10.48
CA ASP A 44 -33.32 27.23 -9.14
C ASP A 44 -34.14 26.64 -7.97
N THR A 45 -33.42 25.96 -7.07
CA THR A 45 -33.58 25.92 -5.60
C THR A 45 -32.31 25.31 -4.98
N ARG A 46 -31.46 26.12 -4.33
CA ARG A 46 -30.87 25.79 -3.02
C ARG A 46 -30.27 27.02 -2.34
N SER A 47 -30.70 27.21 -1.10
CA SER A 47 -30.35 28.31 -0.20
C SER A 47 -28.88 28.30 0.20
N ASP A 48 -28.22 29.45 0.09
CA ASP A 48 -26.96 29.74 0.77
C ASP A 48 -27.01 31.11 1.45
N VAL A 49 -26.33 31.15 2.59
CA VAL A 49 -26.32 32.24 3.57
C VAL A 49 -25.23 33.23 3.17
N THR A 50 -25.60 34.48 2.86
CA THR A 50 -24.68 35.62 2.88
C THR A 50 -25.34 36.87 3.47
N THR A 51 -24.50 37.58 4.22
CA THR A 51 -24.70 38.86 4.91
C THR A 51 -25.08 40.02 3.98
N PRO A 52 -25.99 40.93 4.40
CA PRO A 52 -26.14 42.23 3.74
C PRO A 52 -25.56 43.39 4.57
N ASP A 53 -24.82 44.24 3.85
CA ASP A 53 -24.48 45.60 4.22
C ASP A 53 -25.66 46.57 4.04
N ALA A 54 -25.54 47.73 4.68
CA ALA A 54 -26.55 48.74 4.94
C ALA A 54 -27.16 49.46 3.72
N ASN A 55 -28.49 49.65 3.76
CA ASN A 55 -29.16 50.96 3.80
C ASN A 55 -30.64 50.81 3.43
N ASP A 56 -31.54 50.88 4.41
CA ASP A 56 -32.78 51.62 4.22
C ASP A 56 -33.42 52.04 5.56
N ALA A 57 -34.12 53.15 5.48
CA ALA A 57 -34.46 54.06 6.55
C ALA A 57 -35.59 53.60 7.50
N ASP A 58 -35.41 54.02 8.76
CA ASP A 58 -36.43 54.61 9.63
C ASP A 58 -37.74 53.82 9.88
N THR A 59 -37.79 53.11 11.00
CA THR A 59 -38.99 53.09 11.86
C THR A 59 -38.57 52.80 13.31
N ALA A 60 -38.83 53.78 14.17
CA ALA A 60 -38.60 53.71 15.60
C ALA A 60 -39.50 52.66 16.30
N ALA A 61 -38.88 51.81 17.12
CA ALA A 61 -39.51 51.20 18.30
C ALA A 61 -38.42 50.86 19.33
N GLU A 62 -38.40 51.65 20.42
CA GLU A 62 -37.63 51.42 21.63
C GLU A 62 -38.06 50.11 22.32
N THR A 63 -37.09 49.27 22.70
CA THR A 63 -36.79 48.86 24.10
C THR A 63 -35.69 47.79 24.09
N SER A 64 -34.42 48.21 24.08
CA SER A 64 -33.29 47.31 24.38
C SER A 64 -33.02 47.34 25.89
N GLY A 65 -33.59 46.41 26.64
CA GLY A 65 -33.28 46.25 28.06
C GLY A 65 -31.84 45.80 28.25
N CYS A 66 -31.02 46.61 28.91
CA CYS A 66 -29.70 46.25 29.42
C CYS A 66 -29.75 46.11 30.95
N THR A 67 -28.77 45.44 31.55
CA THR A 67 -28.71 45.31 33.01
C THR A 67 -28.28 46.64 33.62
N ALA A 68 -28.99 47.15 34.63
CA ALA A 68 -28.65 48.43 35.25
C ALA A 68 -27.19 48.45 35.73
N ALA A 69 -26.46 49.53 35.43
CA ALA A 69 -25.02 49.71 35.66
C ALA A 69 -24.07 48.83 34.84
N GLU A 70 -24.58 48.06 33.87
CA GLU A 70 -23.74 47.37 32.89
C GLU A 70 -23.05 48.38 31.98
N THR A 71 -21.74 48.25 31.83
CA THR A 71 -20.95 48.97 30.83
C THR A 71 -20.35 47.99 29.84
N ARG A 72 -20.27 48.40 28.57
CA ARG A 72 -19.62 47.62 27.51
C ARG A 72 -19.08 48.52 26.41
N CYS A 73 -18.04 48.10 25.71
CA CYS A 73 -17.52 48.84 24.57
C CYS A 73 -18.38 48.62 23.32
N ILE A 74 -18.58 49.68 22.54
CA ILE A 74 -19.27 49.67 21.25
C ILE A 74 -18.31 50.30 20.24
N GLY A 75 -17.49 49.47 19.60
CA GLY A 75 -16.34 49.96 18.84
C GLY A 75 -15.22 50.50 19.74
N GLU A 76 -14.21 51.11 19.14
CA GLU A 76 -13.03 51.63 19.86
C GLU A 76 -13.28 53.01 20.49
N ASP A 77 -14.22 53.78 19.98
CA ASP A 77 -14.43 55.19 20.32
C ASP A 77 -15.60 55.42 21.28
N LYS A 78 -16.39 54.39 21.61
CA LYS A 78 -17.60 54.52 22.45
C LYS A 78 -17.74 53.42 23.47
N ARG A 79 -18.32 53.76 24.62
CA ARG A 79 -18.89 52.78 25.55
C ARG A 79 -20.39 52.99 25.67
N ALA A 80 -21.12 51.89 25.78
CA ALA A 80 -22.49 51.88 26.24
C ALA A 80 -22.51 51.79 27.77
N VAL A 81 -23.30 52.65 28.40
CA VAL A 81 -23.61 52.63 29.84
C VAL A 81 -25.11 52.42 30.00
N CYS A 82 -25.50 51.38 30.73
CA CYS A 82 -26.90 51.15 31.04
C CYS A 82 -27.35 52.00 32.22
N GLY A 83 -28.29 52.91 31.97
CA GLY A 83 -28.93 53.71 33.00
C GLY A 83 -29.80 52.88 33.95
N ALA A 84 -30.11 53.43 35.12
CA ALA A 84 -31.02 52.80 36.09
C ALA A 84 -32.47 52.64 35.57
N ASP A 85 -32.81 53.36 34.49
CA ASP A 85 -34.07 53.27 33.76
C ASP A 85 -34.08 52.17 32.68
N GLY A 86 -33.00 51.37 32.58
CA GLY A 86 -32.85 50.30 31.61
C GLY A 86 -32.54 50.78 30.20
N ARG A 87 -32.23 52.08 30.01
CA ARG A 87 -31.85 52.65 28.70
C ARG A 87 -30.35 52.66 28.51
N VAL A 88 -29.91 52.34 27.29
CA VAL A 88 -28.50 52.43 26.88
C VAL A 88 -28.14 53.87 26.53
N LYS A 89 -27.15 54.43 27.20
CA LYS A 89 -26.51 55.69 26.82
C LYS A 89 -25.15 55.40 26.18
N LEU A 90 -24.92 55.92 24.97
CA LEU A 90 -23.61 55.88 24.33
C LEU A 90 -22.78 57.09 24.78
N GLU A 91 -21.57 56.83 25.25
CA GLU A 91 -20.60 57.84 25.65
C GLU A 91 -19.37 57.69 24.75
N ASN A 92 -18.97 58.78 24.08
CA ASN A 92 -17.73 58.81 23.31
C ASN A 92 -16.55 58.88 24.28
N CYS A 93 -15.51 58.11 24.02
CA CYS A 93 -14.24 58.25 24.69
C CYS A 93 -13.56 59.57 24.30
N GLY A 94 -12.77 60.12 25.22
CA GLY A 94 -12.06 61.38 25.00
C GLY A 94 -11.00 61.30 23.91
N VAL A 95 -10.39 62.45 23.60
CA VAL A 95 -9.24 62.52 22.69
C VAL A 95 -8.09 61.68 23.27
N ASN A 96 -7.52 60.78 22.47
CA ASN A 96 -6.52 59.78 22.87
C ASN A 96 -7.01 58.72 23.87
N GLU A 97 -8.31 58.53 24.04
CA GLU A 97 -8.87 57.39 24.78
C GLU A 97 -9.50 56.37 23.83
N VAL A 98 -9.43 55.10 24.22
CA VAL A 98 -10.14 54.00 23.58
C VAL A 98 -10.99 53.27 24.59
N CYS A 99 -12.10 52.69 24.15
CA CYS A 99 -12.88 51.82 24.99
C CYS A 99 -12.21 50.44 25.07
N PHE A 100 -11.73 50.06 26.26
CA PHE A 100 -11.20 48.74 26.56
C PHE A 100 -11.71 48.27 27.91
N ALA A 101 -12.02 46.98 28.04
CA ALA A 101 -12.57 46.39 29.26
C ALA A 101 -13.75 47.20 29.87
N ALA A 102 -14.66 47.65 29.00
CA ALA A 102 -15.86 48.42 29.36
C ALA A 102 -15.62 49.82 29.98
N ALA A 103 -14.42 50.39 29.80
CA ALA A 103 -14.08 51.74 30.21
C ALA A 103 -13.33 52.49 29.11
N CYS A 104 -13.51 53.82 29.05
CA CYS A 104 -12.62 54.67 28.26
C CYS A 104 -11.31 54.81 29.01
N ALA A 105 -10.21 54.42 28.36
CA ALA A 105 -8.88 54.43 28.93
C ALA A 105 -7.91 55.13 27.97
N PRO A 106 -6.95 55.92 28.47
CA PRO A 106 -5.98 56.60 27.63
C PRO A 106 -5.06 55.60 26.92
N VAL A 107 -4.67 55.92 25.69
CA VAL A 107 -3.59 55.23 24.98
C VAL A 107 -2.25 55.72 25.57
N VAL A 108 -1.55 54.82 26.27
CA VAL A 108 -0.31 55.11 27.02
C VAL A 108 0.94 54.48 26.39
N CYS A 109 0.77 53.58 25.42
CA CYS A 109 1.85 52.95 24.68
C CYS A 109 1.44 52.62 23.24
N GLU A 110 2.41 52.34 22.37
CA GLU A 110 2.15 51.93 20.98
C GLU A 110 1.38 50.60 20.96
N ARG A 111 0.21 50.60 20.31
CA ARG A 111 -0.74 49.47 20.34
C ARG A 111 -0.08 48.17 19.88
N GLY A 112 -0.16 47.12 20.71
CA GLY A 112 0.41 45.81 20.40
C GLY A 112 1.93 45.78 20.30
N LYS A 113 2.63 46.83 20.74
CA LYS A 113 4.10 46.86 20.75
C LYS A 113 4.62 45.71 21.62
N VAL A 114 5.50 44.91 21.04
CA VAL A 114 6.23 43.84 21.73
C VAL A 114 7.58 44.38 22.17
N ASP A 115 7.84 44.40 23.48
CA ASP A 115 9.14 44.79 24.03
C ASP A 115 10.08 43.57 24.13
N ARG A 116 9.55 42.40 24.51
CA ARG A 116 10.25 41.10 24.42
C ARG A 116 9.28 39.93 24.44
N CYS A 117 9.67 38.82 23.83
CA CYS A 117 8.98 37.54 24.01
C CYS A 117 9.42 36.87 25.33
N ILE A 118 8.50 36.13 25.94
CA ILE A 118 8.75 35.33 27.15
C ILE A 118 8.27 33.89 26.92
N GLU A 119 8.57 33.00 27.87
CA GLU A 119 8.25 31.57 27.78
C GLU A 119 6.75 31.31 27.58
N GLY A 120 6.41 30.31 26.75
CA GLY A 120 5.02 29.98 26.40
C GLY A 120 4.42 30.81 25.27
N GLY A 121 5.23 31.54 24.47
CA GLY A 121 4.77 32.30 23.31
C GLY A 121 4.04 33.60 23.66
N GLN A 122 4.18 34.08 24.89
CA GLN A 122 3.63 35.36 25.35
C GLN A 122 4.62 36.49 25.08
N TYR A 123 4.14 37.73 25.16
CA TYR A 123 4.99 38.91 25.08
C TYR A 123 4.81 39.83 26.29
N GLU A 124 5.91 40.44 26.70
CA GLU A 124 5.87 41.67 27.50
C GLU A 124 5.83 42.86 26.55
N GLY A 125 4.91 43.79 26.79
CA GLY A 125 4.76 44.97 25.96
C GLY A 125 3.47 45.69 26.22
N CYS A 126 2.91 46.29 25.19
CA CYS A 126 1.67 47.04 25.23
C CYS A 126 0.49 46.17 24.77
N ASN A 127 -0.63 46.23 25.47
CA ASN A 127 -1.83 45.49 25.04
C ASN A 127 -2.28 45.95 23.63
N PRO A 128 -3.11 45.14 22.92
CA PRO A 128 -3.56 45.47 21.57
C PRO A 128 -4.27 46.83 21.45
N MET A 129 -4.84 47.33 22.55
CA MET A 129 -5.57 48.61 22.59
C MET A 129 -4.70 49.82 22.97
N GLY A 130 -3.44 49.62 23.39
CA GLY A 130 -2.56 50.73 23.76
C GLY A 130 -2.73 51.24 25.20
N THR A 131 -3.61 50.65 26.00
CA THR A 131 -4.09 51.21 27.29
C THR A 131 -3.29 50.75 28.51
N GLY A 132 -2.31 49.86 28.34
CA GLY A 132 -1.48 49.40 29.44
C GLY A 132 -0.37 48.46 29.01
N THR A 133 0.68 48.43 29.82
CA THR A 133 1.83 47.54 29.66
C THR A 133 1.73 46.33 30.57
N GLY A 134 2.17 45.16 30.12
CA GLY A 134 2.10 43.92 30.88
C GLY A 134 2.46 42.71 30.04
N THR A 135 2.02 41.54 30.48
CA THR A 135 2.19 40.26 29.76
C THR A 135 0.90 39.92 29.03
N PHE A 136 0.99 39.66 27.73
CA PHE A 136 -0.15 39.35 26.87
C PHE A 136 0.13 38.17 25.95
N ASN A 137 -0.94 37.48 25.55
CA ASN A 137 -0.89 36.49 24.47
C ASN A 137 -0.99 37.20 23.12
N CYS A 138 -0.36 36.62 22.10
CA CYS A 138 -0.66 36.97 20.72
C CYS A 138 -2.11 36.59 20.35
N LEU A 139 -2.58 37.06 19.19
CA LEU A 139 -3.90 36.67 18.68
C LEU A 139 -4.00 35.14 18.49
N PRO A 140 -5.21 34.56 18.51
CA PRO A 140 -5.40 33.13 18.26
C PRO A 140 -4.70 32.67 16.97
N GLY A 141 -3.93 31.58 17.06
CA GLY A 141 -3.11 31.07 15.95
C GLY A 141 -1.75 31.75 15.80
N MET A 142 -1.35 32.65 16.71
CA MET A 142 -0.05 33.30 16.73
C MET A 142 0.73 32.96 18.01
N THR A 143 2.04 33.18 17.96
CA THR A 143 3.02 32.96 19.03
C THR A 143 4.05 34.09 19.00
N CYS A 144 4.57 34.50 20.15
CA CYS A 144 5.65 35.49 20.18
C CYS A 144 6.99 34.80 19.90
N SER A 145 7.69 35.22 18.85
CA SER A 145 9.06 34.83 18.56
C SER A 145 9.81 36.01 17.93
N ASP A 146 11.11 36.14 18.22
CA ASP A 146 11.97 37.23 17.74
C ASP A 146 11.41 38.66 17.94
N GLY A 147 10.71 38.88 19.06
CA GLY A 147 10.18 40.21 19.42
C GLY A 147 8.96 40.62 18.60
N ALA A 148 8.25 39.67 17.98
CA ALA A 148 6.99 39.92 17.29
C ALA A 148 6.00 38.76 17.50
N CYS A 149 4.71 39.08 17.44
CA CYS A 149 3.69 38.05 17.27
C CYS A 149 3.70 37.58 15.81
N ILE A 150 4.01 36.29 15.60
CA ILE A 150 4.01 35.67 14.27
C ILE A 150 3.07 34.46 14.24
N ALA A 151 2.70 33.98 13.05
CA ALA A 151 1.82 32.84 12.91
C ALA A 151 2.47 31.57 13.51
N ARG A 152 1.69 30.82 14.29
CA ARG A 152 2.10 29.52 14.81
C ARG A 152 1.93 28.49 13.70
N LEU A 153 3.03 27.83 13.32
CA LEU A 153 3.07 26.84 12.26
C LEU A 153 2.70 25.44 12.75
N CYS A 154 3.18 25.08 13.94
CA CYS A 154 3.02 23.74 14.52
C CYS A 154 2.80 23.80 16.05
N ALA A 155 2.26 22.73 16.62
CA ALA A 155 2.20 22.56 18.06
C ALA A 155 3.61 22.31 18.61
N VAL A 156 3.90 22.81 19.81
CA VAL A 156 5.24 22.64 20.41
C VAL A 156 5.50 21.15 20.61
N ASP A 157 6.70 20.69 20.27
CA ASP A 157 7.13 19.29 20.30
C ASP A 157 6.36 18.34 19.36
N GLU A 158 5.49 18.89 18.49
CA GLU A 158 4.90 18.12 17.39
C GLU A 158 6.00 17.54 16.51
N ARG A 159 5.79 16.31 16.05
CA ARG A 159 6.77 15.59 15.23
C ARG A 159 6.25 15.39 13.82
N ASP A 160 7.16 15.44 12.86
CA ASP A 160 6.87 15.14 11.47
C ASP A 160 8.09 14.51 10.78
N CYS A 161 7.96 14.10 9.53
CA CYS A 161 9.07 13.60 8.72
C CYS A 161 9.41 14.60 7.61
N GLN A 162 10.68 14.93 7.48
CA GLN A 162 11.16 15.67 6.30
C GLN A 162 11.26 14.76 5.09
N ASP A 163 11.75 13.54 5.31
CA ASP A 163 11.93 12.45 4.35
C ASP A 163 11.92 11.12 5.12
N ASP A 164 12.18 10.01 4.42
CA ASP A 164 12.17 8.66 5.01
C ASP A 164 13.26 8.44 6.07
N ASN A 165 14.17 9.39 6.29
CA ASN A 165 15.24 9.26 7.29
C ASN A 165 15.19 10.34 8.38
N GLN A 166 14.79 11.57 8.06
CA GLN A 166 14.93 12.71 8.96
C GLN A 166 13.63 13.04 9.71
N VAL A 167 13.66 12.86 11.03
CA VAL A 167 12.60 13.31 11.95
C VAL A 167 12.71 14.81 12.17
N LEU A 168 11.58 15.48 12.17
CA LEU A 168 11.40 16.88 12.52
C LEU A 168 10.69 17.00 13.88
N VAL A 169 11.05 18.01 14.65
CA VAL A 169 10.35 18.41 15.88
C VAL A 169 10.05 19.90 15.79
N CYS A 170 8.83 20.30 16.12
CA CYS A 170 8.45 21.69 16.20
C CYS A 170 9.20 22.38 17.35
N ASN A 171 9.82 23.52 17.07
CA ASN A 171 10.54 24.29 18.08
C ASN A 171 9.61 24.80 19.20
N GLN A 172 10.21 25.23 20.32
CA GLN A 172 9.48 25.71 21.49
C GLN A 172 8.65 26.97 21.23
N ASP A 173 9.00 27.74 20.20
CA ASP A 173 8.24 28.90 19.78
C ASP A 173 6.99 28.52 18.96
N GLY A 174 6.93 27.30 18.40
CA GLY A 174 5.85 26.85 17.52
C GLY A 174 5.92 27.41 16.10
N THR A 175 7.09 27.90 15.69
CA THR A 175 7.29 28.71 14.48
C THR A 175 7.96 27.95 13.34
N ALA A 176 8.64 26.85 13.65
CA ALA A 176 9.31 26.03 12.66
C ALA A 176 9.46 24.57 13.12
N PHE A 177 9.37 23.65 12.16
CA PHE A 177 9.91 22.32 12.31
C PHE A 177 11.42 22.33 12.10
N VAL A 178 12.17 21.76 13.05
CA VAL A 178 13.63 21.66 13.00
C VAL A 178 14.07 20.19 13.00
N PRO A 179 15.18 19.84 12.32
CA PRO A 179 15.72 18.48 12.36
C PRO A 179 16.00 18.00 13.78
N SER A 180 15.57 16.79 14.08
CA SER A 180 15.78 16.09 15.36
C SER A 180 16.70 14.89 15.16
N SER A 181 16.18 13.66 15.27
CA SER A 181 16.91 12.41 15.05
C SER A 181 16.87 11.93 13.60
N ARG A 182 17.79 11.06 13.21
CA ARG A 182 17.73 10.29 11.96
C ARG A 182 17.40 8.82 12.26
N CYS A 183 16.60 8.20 11.40
CA CYS A 183 16.22 6.80 11.56
C CYS A 183 17.36 5.84 11.21
N SER A 184 18.27 6.26 10.32
CA SER A 184 19.52 5.56 10.00
C SER A 184 20.47 5.42 11.19
N ASP A 185 20.29 6.20 12.26
CA ASP A 185 21.13 6.12 13.46
C ASP A 185 20.67 4.99 14.40
N THR A 186 19.58 4.29 14.08
CA THR A 186 19.11 3.13 14.82
C THR A 186 19.73 1.85 14.24
N ASP A 187 20.04 0.86 15.08
CA ASP A 187 20.46 -0.48 14.63
C ASP A 187 19.33 -1.25 13.91
N LEU A 188 18.13 -0.66 13.87
CA LEU A 188 16.95 -1.20 13.24
C LEU A 188 16.81 -0.57 11.84
N LYS A 189 16.47 -1.38 10.83
CA LYS A 189 16.16 -0.90 9.48
C LYS A 189 14.85 -0.11 9.48
N THR A 190 14.93 1.16 9.85
CA THR A 190 13.77 2.03 10.10
C THR A 190 13.71 3.20 9.14
N VAL A 191 12.48 3.67 8.89
CA VAL A 191 12.19 4.88 8.14
C VAL A 191 11.30 5.79 8.97
N CYS A 192 11.35 7.09 8.70
CA CYS A 192 10.49 8.06 9.34
C CYS A 192 9.06 7.94 8.77
N ASP A 193 8.10 7.64 9.63
CA ASP A 193 6.67 7.67 9.32
C ASP A 193 5.96 8.51 10.38
N LYS A 194 5.42 9.67 9.97
CA LYS A 194 4.66 10.60 10.83
C LYS A 194 5.41 11.03 12.11
N GLY A 195 6.69 11.36 11.97
CA GLY A 195 7.54 11.86 13.06
C GLY A 195 8.17 10.79 13.95
N GLU A 196 8.00 9.51 13.60
CA GLU A 196 8.54 8.37 14.35
C GLU A 196 9.35 7.45 13.44
N CYS A 197 10.49 6.95 13.93
CA CYS A 197 11.25 5.94 13.23
C CYS A 197 10.61 4.56 13.45
N LYS A 198 10.10 3.96 12.37
CA LYS A 198 9.43 2.65 12.39
C LYS A 198 10.14 1.67 11.48
N PRO A 199 10.12 0.36 11.78
CA PRO A 199 10.68 -0.65 10.88
C PRO A 199 10.10 -0.48 9.47
N ILE A 200 10.96 -0.50 8.46
CA ILE A 200 10.55 -0.22 7.07
C ILE A 200 9.42 -1.15 6.61
N CYS A 201 9.41 -2.40 7.07
CA CYS A 201 8.35 -3.36 6.77
C CYS A 201 6.99 -2.98 7.38
N GLU A 202 6.95 -2.34 8.55
CA GLU A 202 5.72 -1.84 9.15
C GLU A 202 5.14 -0.66 8.37
N VAL A 203 5.98 0.09 7.66
CA VAL A 203 5.55 1.20 6.81
C VAL A 203 5.15 0.71 5.42
N ALA A 204 5.92 -0.22 4.84
CA ALA A 204 5.67 -0.78 3.51
C ALA A 204 4.32 -1.51 3.38
N VAL A 205 3.76 -2.03 4.48
CA VAL A 205 2.42 -2.64 4.47
C VAL A 205 1.30 -1.69 4.05
N LYS A 206 1.53 -0.37 4.13
CA LYS A 206 0.51 0.66 3.84
C LYS A 206 0.33 0.91 2.35
N THR A 207 1.24 0.41 1.51
CA THR A 207 1.15 0.50 0.05
C THR A 207 0.81 -0.89 -0.50
N ALA A 208 -0.38 -1.04 -1.08
CA ALA A 208 -0.75 -2.26 -1.80
C ALA A 208 0.11 -2.36 -3.08
N SER A 209 1.23 -3.06 -2.96
CA SER A 209 2.29 -3.21 -3.97
C SER A 209 2.70 -4.68 -4.07
N TYR A 210 3.46 -5.03 -5.10
CA TYR A 210 4.17 -6.32 -5.20
C TYR A 210 5.53 -6.30 -4.47
N VAL A 211 5.88 -5.18 -3.83
CA VAL A 211 7.05 -5.02 -2.97
C VAL A 211 6.59 -5.08 -1.51
N GLY A 212 7.24 -5.90 -0.69
CA GLY A 212 6.83 -6.18 0.68
C GLY A 212 7.80 -7.12 1.41
N CYS A 213 7.41 -7.57 2.60
CA CYS A 213 8.31 -8.24 3.54
C CYS A 213 7.91 -9.67 3.95
N GLU A 214 6.74 -10.15 3.52
CA GLU A 214 6.29 -11.51 3.80
C GLU A 214 5.61 -12.06 2.55
N TYR A 215 6.08 -13.20 2.06
CA TYR A 215 5.54 -13.87 0.87
C TYR A 215 5.26 -15.34 1.17
N TRP A 216 4.40 -15.93 0.36
CA TRP A 216 4.02 -17.33 0.47
C TRP A 216 4.18 -17.99 -0.89
N ALA A 217 5.02 -19.01 -0.96
CA ALA A 217 5.31 -19.77 -2.16
C ALA A 217 4.82 -21.21 -2.01
N VAL A 218 4.51 -21.85 -3.13
CA VAL A 218 4.12 -23.26 -3.19
C VAL A 218 4.74 -23.85 -4.44
N ASP A 219 5.37 -24.99 -4.29
CA ASP A 219 5.79 -25.80 -5.43
C ASP A 219 4.57 -26.57 -5.96
N LEU A 220 4.04 -26.08 -7.08
CA LEU A 220 2.72 -26.43 -7.64
C LEU A 220 2.77 -27.73 -8.45
N ASP A 221 1.60 -28.31 -8.71
CA ASP A 221 1.48 -29.57 -9.45
C ASP A 221 1.93 -29.38 -10.91
N ASN A 222 3.00 -30.07 -11.30
CA ASN A 222 3.63 -29.97 -12.61
C ASN A 222 3.70 -31.37 -13.27
N ALA A 223 3.95 -31.40 -14.58
CA ALA A 223 3.80 -32.61 -15.37
C ALA A 223 4.85 -33.69 -15.04
N ILE A 224 4.37 -34.92 -14.97
CA ILE A 224 5.16 -36.16 -15.04
C ILE A 224 4.66 -36.95 -16.24
N ASP A 225 5.52 -37.14 -17.25
CA ASP A 225 5.20 -37.92 -18.46
C ASP A 225 6.32 -38.91 -18.79
N GLY A 226 6.10 -40.17 -18.41
CA GLY A 226 7.03 -41.26 -18.67
C GLY A 226 8.40 -41.02 -17.99
N PRO A 227 9.52 -40.94 -18.76
CA PRO A 227 10.84 -40.68 -18.20
C PRO A 227 11.09 -39.18 -17.90
N TYR A 228 10.17 -38.30 -18.26
CA TYR A 228 10.30 -36.86 -18.07
C TYR A 228 9.56 -36.44 -16.80
N ASP A 229 10.27 -35.87 -15.85
CA ASP A 229 9.75 -35.49 -14.54
C ASP A 229 10.05 -34.01 -14.30
N ALA A 230 9.08 -33.13 -14.61
CA ALA A 230 9.19 -31.71 -14.33
C ALA A 230 8.84 -31.41 -12.86
N ALA A 231 7.88 -32.16 -12.29
CA ALA A 231 7.49 -32.03 -10.89
C ALA A 231 8.63 -32.35 -9.90
N GLY A 232 9.56 -33.22 -10.27
CA GLY A 232 10.72 -33.60 -9.45
C GLY A 232 11.92 -32.67 -9.60
N GLN A 233 11.82 -31.60 -10.39
CA GLN A 233 12.90 -30.66 -10.63
C GLN A 233 12.99 -29.59 -9.52
N PRO A 234 14.13 -28.89 -9.39
CA PRO A 234 14.30 -27.92 -8.32
C PRO A 234 13.32 -26.74 -8.40
N PHE A 235 12.43 -26.65 -7.41
CA PHE A 235 11.65 -25.46 -7.13
C PHE A 235 12.54 -24.37 -6.52
N ALA A 236 12.33 -23.12 -6.93
CA ALA A 236 13.07 -22.00 -6.39
C ALA A 236 12.23 -20.75 -6.24
N VAL A 237 12.61 -19.92 -5.28
CA VAL A 237 12.13 -18.55 -5.16
C VAL A 237 13.30 -17.61 -5.44
N VAL A 238 13.13 -16.69 -6.37
CA VAL A 238 14.10 -15.61 -6.62
C VAL A 238 13.63 -14.36 -5.89
N VAL A 239 14.47 -13.86 -5.00
CA VAL A 239 14.22 -12.64 -4.22
C VAL A 239 15.14 -11.53 -4.70
N SER A 240 14.60 -10.32 -4.90
CA SER A 240 15.38 -9.15 -5.35
C SER A 240 15.23 -7.98 -4.39
N ASN A 241 16.36 -7.40 -3.99
CA ASN A 241 16.43 -6.22 -3.15
C ASN A 241 16.68 -4.98 -4.01
N ALA A 242 15.62 -4.22 -4.29
CA ALA A 242 15.70 -3.02 -5.11
C ALA A 242 16.14 -1.75 -4.33
N THR A 243 16.43 -1.87 -3.04
CA THR A 243 16.94 -0.73 -2.26
C THR A 243 18.37 -0.38 -2.67
N SER A 244 18.79 0.85 -2.39
CA SER A 244 20.10 1.37 -2.78
C SER A 244 21.19 1.22 -1.72
N ASP A 245 20.81 0.96 -0.46
CA ASP A 245 21.67 1.19 0.70
C ASP A 245 21.48 0.18 1.85
N LEU A 246 20.40 -0.60 1.87
CA LEU A 246 20.13 -1.56 2.95
C LEU A 246 20.21 -3.01 2.43
N PRO A 247 21.06 -3.88 2.99
CA PRO A 247 20.98 -5.31 2.70
C PRO A 247 19.67 -5.88 3.26
N ALA A 248 19.03 -6.83 2.58
CA ALA A 248 17.85 -7.54 3.08
C ALA A 248 18.27 -8.85 3.74
N GLN A 249 17.84 -9.12 4.98
CA GLN A 249 17.93 -10.46 5.54
C GLN A 249 16.64 -11.20 5.21
N VAL A 250 16.77 -12.31 4.49
CA VAL A 250 15.65 -13.13 4.01
C VAL A 250 15.70 -14.48 4.71
N LYS A 251 14.57 -14.90 5.27
CA LYS A 251 14.39 -16.16 5.99
C LYS A 251 13.25 -16.95 5.38
N VAL A 252 13.50 -18.22 5.10
CA VAL A 252 12.47 -19.13 4.59
C VAL A 252 12.09 -20.11 5.69
N PHE A 253 10.79 -20.23 5.91
CA PHE A 253 10.18 -21.15 6.84
C PHE A 253 9.32 -22.16 6.10
N MET A 254 9.33 -23.39 6.61
CA MET A 254 8.53 -24.50 6.12
C MET A 254 7.99 -25.25 7.34
N ARG A 255 6.75 -25.73 7.27
CA ARG A 255 6.18 -26.61 8.30
C ARG A 255 6.57 -28.06 8.00
N ASP A 256 7.31 -28.70 8.91
CA ASP A 256 7.59 -30.13 8.84
C ASP A 256 6.39 -30.91 9.40
N GLY A 257 5.60 -31.51 8.51
CA GLY A 257 4.34 -32.17 8.85
C GLY A 257 3.28 -31.22 9.45
N TYR A 258 2.52 -31.72 10.43
CA TYR A 258 1.41 -31.00 11.08
C TYR A 258 1.80 -30.36 12.42
N ALA A 259 3.10 -30.16 12.67
CA ALA A 259 3.57 -29.47 13.88
C ALA A 259 3.27 -27.96 13.81
N ALA A 260 3.23 -27.29 14.97
CA ALA A 260 2.94 -25.85 15.07
C ALA A 260 3.94 -24.97 14.29
N THR A 261 3.57 -23.70 14.07
CA THR A 261 4.32 -22.70 13.30
C THR A 261 5.86 -22.82 13.47
N PRO A 262 6.61 -23.06 12.39
CA PRO A 262 8.07 -23.22 12.46
C PRO A 262 8.73 -21.95 13.02
N GLN A 263 9.60 -22.14 14.01
CA GLN A 263 10.33 -21.05 14.68
C GLN A 263 11.76 -20.88 14.13
N VAL A 264 12.28 -21.88 13.44
CA VAL A 264 13.63 -21.90 12.88
C VAL A 264 13.51 -21.87 11.35
N PRO A 265 14.21 -20.95 10.66
CA PRO A 265 14.21 -20.95 9.21
C PRO A 265 14.99 -22.15 8.66
N ILE A 266 14.51 -22.71 7.56
CA ILE A 266 15.22 -23.77 6.81
C ILE A 266 16.34 -23.19 5.93
N LEU A 267 16.26 -21.88 5.63
CA LEU A 267 17.22 -21.12 4.84
C LEU A 267 17.24 -19.67 5.32
N GLU A 268 18.43 -19.10 5.45
CA GLU A 268 18.64 -17.68 5.75
C GLU A 268 19.74 -17.14 4.84
N VAL A 269 19.46 -16.03 4.14
CA VAL A 269 20.40 -15.39 3.21
C VAL A 269 20.37 -13.87 3.33
N GLU A 270 21.50 -13.24 3.02
CA GLU A 270 21.61 -11.79 2.85
C GLU A 270 21.53 -11.43 1.37
N VAL A 271 20.63 -10.50 1.01
CA VAL A 271 20.50 -9.95 -0.35
C VAL A 271 20.98 -8.51 -0.34
N LEU A 272 22.14 -8.25 -0.95
CA LEU A 272 22.74 -6.92 -0.97
C LEU A 272 21.87 -5.90 -1.76
N PRO A 273 22.05 -4.59 -1.53
CA PRO A 273 21.35 -3.56 -2.29
C PRO A 273 21.55 -3.69 -3.81
N GLY A 274 20.47 -3.65 -4.59
CA GLY A 274 20.48 -3.78 -6.04
C GLY A 274 20.73 -5.21 -6.57
N GLU A 275 20.85 -6.20 -5.67
CA GLU A 275 21.14 -7.59 -6.02
C GLU A 275 19.90 -8.49 -5.89
N LEU A 276 20.03 -9.71 -6.39
CA LEU A 276 19.05 -10.79 -6.23
C LEU A 276 19.72 -12.07 -5.71
N GLN A 277 18.94 -12.94 -5.10
CA GLN A 277 19.36 -14.28 -4.67
C GLN A 277 18.37 -15.32 -5.17
N ILE A 278 18.91 -16.46 -5.61
CA ILE A 278 18.14 -17.66 -5.98
C ILE A 278 18.08 -18.56 -4.75
N LEU A 279 16.86 -18.82 -4.27
CA LEU A 279 16.60 -19.70 -3.13
C LEU A 279 16.07 -21.03 -3.66
N THR A 280 16.95 -22.01 -3.87
CA THR A 280 16.50 -23.38 -4.18
C THR A 280 15.91 -24.00 -2.91
N LEU A 281 14.64 -24.37 -2.96
CA LEU A 281 13.91 -24.84 -1.79
C LEU A 281 13.80 -26.37 -1.80
N PRO A 282 13.97 -27.04 -0.65
CA PRO A 282 13.86 -28.50 -0.59
C PRO A 282 12.40 -28.92 -0.78
N PRO A 283 12.11 -30.05 -1.45
CA PRO A 283 10.74 -30.55 -1.57
C PRO A 283 10.16 -30.94 -0.21
N HIS A 284 8.82 -30.96 -0.10
CA HIS A 284 8.13 -31.38 1.12
C HIS A 284 8.16 -32.90 1.27
N CYS A 285 8.97 -33.40 2.21
CA CYS A 285 8.89 -34.78 2.67
C CYS A 285 8.06 -34.84 3.95
N TYR A 286 6.90 -35.51 3.92
CA TYR A 286 6.12 -35.79 5.13
C TYR A 286 5.86 -37.30 5.28
N ASP A 287 5.50 -37.72 6.49
CA ASP A 287 5.30 -39.12 6.87
C ASP A 287 4.44 -39.87 5.84
N GLY A 288 5.05 -40.86 5.16
CA GLY A 288 4.39 -41.70 4.16
C GLY A 288 4.91 -41.53 2.73
N ILE A 289 5.62 -40.43 2.43
CA ILE A 289 6.29 -40.21 1.14
C ILE A 289 7.81 -40.26 1.37
N THR A 290 8.52 -41.12 0.66
CA THR A 290 9.99 -41.08 0.68
C THR A 290 10.46 -39.87 -0.13
N CYS A 291 11.36 -39.05 0.41
CA CYS A 291 11.91 -37.86 -0.27
C CYS A 291 12.33 -38.02 -1.75
N PRO A 292 12.80 -39.20 -2.24
CA PRO A 292 13.08 -39.39 -3.66
C PRO A 292 11.86 -39.29 -4.60
N GLU A 293 10.64 -39.37 -4.06
CA GLU A 293 9.36 -39.26 -4.78
C GLU A 293 8.56 -38.02 -4.32
N ALA A 294 9.18 -37.12 -3.55
CA ALA A 294 8.49 -35.97 -2.96
C ALA A 294 8.26 -34.87 -4.00
N TYR A 295 7.04 -34.82 -4.52
CA TYR A 295 6.46 -33.69 -5.24
C TYR A 295 5.72 -32.80 -4.24
N ALA A 296 5.89 -31.48 -4.31
CA ALA A 296 5.46 -30.63 -3.20
C ALA A 296 3.94 -30.44 -3.11
N VAL A 297 3.19 -30.51 -4.22
CA VAL A 297 1.72 -30.63 -4.22
C VAL A 297 1.30 -31.47 -5.42
N ASN A 298 0.63 -32.60 -5.19
CA ASN A 298 0.08 -33.44 -6.26
C ASN A 298 -1.31 -33.95 -5.87
N GLY A 299 -2.27 -33.86 -6.78
CA GLY A 299 -3.64 -34.34 -6.56
C GLY A 299 -4.51 -33.34 -5.81
N THR A 300 -5.80 -33.68 -5.65
CA THR A 300 -6.68 -32.88 -4.78
C THR A 300 -6.34 -33.20 -3.32
N VAL A 301 -5.78 -32.24 -2.59
CA VAL A 301 -5.21 -32.52 -1.26
C VAL A 301 -5.25 -31.29 -0.35
N ILE A 302 -5.30 -31.51 0.96
CA ILE A 302 -4.85 -30.53 1.96
C ILE A 302 -3.55 -31.02 2.58
N THR A 303 -2.46 -30.27 2.42
CA THR A 303 -1.12 -30.67 2.86
C THR A 303 -0.31 -29.46 3.34
N PRO A 304 0.60 -29.60 4.31
CA PRO A 304 1.45 -28.51 4.79
C PRO A 304 2.61 -28.22 3.83
N ALA A 305 2.30 -27.79 2.60
CA ALA A 305 3.27 -27.67 1.51
C ALA A 305 3.70 -26.23 1.16
N ALA A 306 3.34 -25.24 1.96
CA ALA A 306 3.71 -23.86 1.70
C ALA A 306 5.05 -23.48 2.33
N TYR A 307 5.72 -22.51 1.69
CA TYR A 307 6.89 -21.83 2.21
C TYR A 307 6.52 -20.41 2.57
N ARG A 308 6.94 -19.94 3.75
CA ARG A 308 6.85 -18.52 4.12
C ARG A 308 8.22 -17.88 3.98
N ILE A 309 8.30 -16.79 3.23
CA ILE A 309 9.52 -16.02 3.00
C ILE A 309 9.37 -14.69 3.72
N ASP A 310 10.15 -14.50 4.77
CA ASP A 310 10.19 -13.26 5.56
C ASP A 310 11.42 -12.45 5.17
N SER A 311 11.27 -11.13 5.07
CA SER A 311 12.38 -10.18 4.93
C SER A 311 12.26 -9.04 5.93
N ASP A 312 13.40 -8.51 6.38
CA ASP A 312 13.45 -7.36 7.29
C ASP A 312 13.45 -6.00 6.59
N ILE A 313 13.50 -5.97 5.25
CA ILE A 313 13.18 -4.83 4.40
C ILE A 313 12.30 -5.26 3.22
N PRO A 314 11.62 -4.33 2.51
CA PRO A 314 10.82 -4.69 1.36
C PRO A 314 11.66 -5.22 0.20
N ILE A 315 11.33 -6.41 -0.27
CA ILE A 315 11.91 -7.08 -1.44
C ILE A 315 10.82 -7.36 -2.46
N THR A 316 11.18 -7.91 -3.61
CA THR A 316 10.25 -8.59 -4.54
C THR A 316 10.58 -10.07 -4.60
N ALA A 317 9.60 -10.92 -4.87
CA ALA A 317 9.80 -12.37 -4.95
C ALA A 317 9.07 -12.98 -6.15
N TYR A 318 9.69 -13.95 -6.79
CA TYR A 318 9.13 -14.75 -7.89
C TYR A 318 9.37 -16.22 -7.57
N GLN A 319 8.36 -17.08 -7.69
CA GLN A 319 8.57 -18.52 -7.65
C GLN A 319 8.78 -19.08 -9.07
N PHE A 320 9.52 -20.18 -9.17
CA PHE A 320 9.81 -20.88 -10.41
C PHE A 320 9.60 -22.37 -10.21
N ASN A 321 8.80 -22.96 -11.09
CA ASN A 321 8.46 -24.38 -11.06
C ASN A 321 8.72 -25.03 -12.44
N PRO A 322 9.94 -25.57 -12.67
CA PRO A 322 11.19 -25.33 -11.94
C PRO A 322 12.00 -24.16 -12.51
N LEU A 323 13.09 -23.80 -11.83
CA LEU A 323 14.01 -22.74 -12.28
C LEU A 323 15.00 -23.20 -13.37
N ASP A 324 15.61 -24.37 -13.18
CA ASP A 324 16.60 -24.90 -14.12
C ASP A 324 15.91 -25.52 -15.33
N ASN A 325 16.42 -25.21 -16.52
CA ASN A 325 15.76 -25.50 -17.80
C ASN A 325 16.56 -26.46 -18.70
N VAL A 326 17.60 -27.11 -18.17
CA VAL A 326 18.38 -28.09 -18.93
C VAL A 326 17.70 -29.45 -18.76
N GLU A 327 17.09 -29.95 -19.83
CA GLU A 327 16.32 -31.21 -19.88
C GLU A 327 14.94 -31.19 -19.19
N VAL A 328 14.50 -30.04 -18.68
CA VAL A 328 13.11 -29.82 -18.24
C VAL A 328 12.26 -29.38 -19.43
N PHE A 329 11.14 -30.07 -19.66
CA PHE A 329 10.25 -29.84 -20.80
C PHE A 329 9.07 -28.91 -20.49
N SER A 330 8.87 -28.55 -19.22
CA SER A 330 7.71 -27.81 -18.72
C SER A 330 8.12 -26.96 -17.51
N ASN A 331 8.07 -25.63 -17.62
CA ASN A 331 8.40 -24.70 -16.54
C ASN A 331 7.57 -23.42 -16.63
N ASP A 332 7.27 -22.79 -15.49
CA ASP A 332 6.68 -21.45 -15.45
C ASP A 332 7.10 -20.72 -14.16
N ALA A 333 6.72 -19.44 -14.05
CA ALA A 333 7.08 -18.60 -12.93
C ALA A 333 5.97 -17.60 -12.56
N SER A 334 5.65 -17.53 -11.27
CA SER A 334 4.72 -16.57 -10.70
C SER A 334 5.42 -15.44 -9.95
N LEU A 335 5.05 -14.18 -10.26
CA LEU A 335 5.29 -13.06 -9.34
C LEU A 335 4.54 -13.34 -8.04
N LEU A 336 5.25 -13.31 -6.92
CA LEU A 336 4.63 -13.46 -5.61
C LEU A 336 4.11 -12.12 -5.09
N LEU A 337 2.90 -12.15 -4.54
CA LEU A 337 2.29 -11.01 -3.86
C LEU A 337 2.62 -11.03 -2.37
N PRO A 338 3.01 -9.91 -1.77
CA PRO A 338 3.27 -9.85 -0.34
C PRO A 338 1.95 -10.03 0.44
N LYS A 339 2.03 -10.54 1.67
CA LYS A 339 0.89 -10.79 2.55
C LYS A 339 -0.08 -9.60 2.67
N THR A 340 0.45 -8.39 2.59
CA THR A 340 -0.27 -7.12 2.71
C THR A 340 -1.19 -6.85 1.52
N SER A 341 -0.88 -7.42 0.36
CA SER A 341 -1.66 -7.31 -0.88
C SER A 341 -2.63 -8.49 -1.09
N LEU A 342 -2.61 -9.49 -0.19
CA LEU A 342 -3.53 -10.61 -0.22
C LEU A 342 -4.93 -10.20 0.22
N GLY A 343 -5.93 -10.88 -0.33
CA GLY A 343 -7.33 -10.64 -0.03
C GLY A 343 -8.03 -11.90 0.46
N ARG A 344 -9.36 -11.77 0.51
CA ARG A 344 -10.30 -12.78 1.02
C ARG A 344 -11.24 -13.32 -0.03
N ARG A 345 -11.19 -12.76 -1.24
CA ARG A 345 -12.07 -13.15 -2.34
C ARG A 345 -11.29 -13.15 -3.64
N TYR A 346 -11.37 -14.24 -4.38
CA TYR A 346 -10.68 -14.44 -5.66
C TYR A 346 -11.64 -15.03 -6.68
N LEU A 347 -11.44 -14.64 -7.95
CA LEU A 347 -11.99 -15.35 -9.08
C LEU A 347 -10.84 -16.11 -9.73
N VAL A 348 -10.98 -17.43 -9.82
CA VAL A 348 -9.94 -18.31 -10.31
C VAL A 348 -9.82 -18.21 -11.83
N MET A 349 -8.59 -18.19 -12.31
CA MET A 349 -8.25 -18.32 -13.73
C MET A 349 -7.37 -19.55 -13.90
N THR A 350 -7.82 -20.51 -14.71
CA THR A 350 -7.06 -21.71 -15.05
C THR A 350 -7.00 -21.89 -16.56
N ARG A 351 -6.42 -23.00 -17.02
CA ARG A 351 -6.63 -23.51 -18.37
C ARG A 351 -7.52 -24.75 -18.31
N MET A 352 -8.44 -24.87 -19.25
CA MET A 352 -9.20 -26.11 -19.49
C MET A 352 -8.25 -27.31 -19.60
N GLN A 353 -8.60 -28.42 -18.92
CA GLN A 353 -7.87 -29.67 -19.01
C GLN A 353 -7.92 -30.23 -20.44
N GLN A 354 -6.75 -30.45 -21.04
CA GLN A 354 -6.60 -30.96 -22.41
C GLN A 354 -6.12 -32.41 -22.48
N HIS A 355 -5.59 -32.93 -21.38
CA HIS A 355 -4.98 -34.25 -21.29
C HIS A 355 -5.72 -35.10 -20.26
N ASP A 356 -5.78 -36.42 -20.44
CA ASP A 356 -6.48 -37.31 -19.50
C ASP A 356 -5.80 -37.34 -18.10
N SER A 357 -4.47 -37.23 -18.08
CA SER A 357 -3.65 -37.38 -16.87
C SER A 357 -3.00 -36.09 -16.36
N LEU A 358 -3.09 -34.97 -17.08
CA LEU A 358 -2.53 -33.68 -16.68
C LEU A 358 -3.68 -32.68 -16.56
N ARG A 359 -3.83 -32.04 -15.39
CA ARG A 359 -5.06 -31.34 -14.99
C ARG A 359 -4.87 -29.84 -14.92
N GLY A 360 -6.01 -29.13 -14.95
CA GLY A 360 -6.08 -27.76 -14.47
C GLY A 360 -6.19 -27.76 -12.95
N PHE A 361 -5.61 -26.78 -12.28
CA PHE A 361 -5.61 -26.72 -10.82
C PHE A 361 -5.93 -25.34 -10.27
N MET A 362 -6.49 -25.32 -9.07
CA MET A 362 -6.51 -24.15 -8.19
C MET A 362 -5.89 -24.52 -6.85
N THR A 363 -5.04 -23.65 -6.34
CA THR A 363 -4.26 -23.91 -5.11
C THR A 363 -4.45 -22.76 -4.15
N ILE A 364 -4.85 -23.04 -2.90
CA ILE A 364 -5.19 -22.03 -1.90
C ILE A 364 -4.33 -22.24 -0.65
N VAL A 365 -3.68 -21.19 -0.14
CA VAL A 365 -2.76 -21.27 1.00
C VAL A 365 -3.32 -20.54 2.21
N GLY A 366 -3.34 -21.22 3.36
CA GLY A 366 -3.58 -20.62 4.67
C GLY A 366 -2.36 -19.82 5.14
N THR A 367 -2.50 -18.50 5.27
CA THR A 367 -1.38 -17.59 5.59
C THR A 367 -1.42 -17.01 7.01
N GLU A 368 -2.60 -17.04 7.63
CA GLU A 368 -2.79 -16.47 8.96
C GLU A 368 -2.49 -17.49 10.07
N PRO A 369 -1.95 -17.05 11.22
CA PRO A 369 -1.71 -17.94 12.37
C PRO A 369 -2.97 -18.56 12.98
N VAL A 370 -4.14 -18.00 12.67
CA VAL A 370 -5.44 -18.53 13.07
C VAL A 370 -6.01 -19.43 11.96
N GLU A 371 -6.79 -20.43 12.34
CA GLU A 371 -7.49 -21.29 11.37
C GLU A 371 -8.35 -20.44 10.43
N THR A 372 -8.15 -20.62 9.13
CA THR A 372 -8.85 -19.89 8.06
C THR A 372 -9.95 -20.77 7.47
N THR A 373 -11.17 -20.26 7.41
CA THR A 373 -12.31 -20.92 6.76
C THR A 373 -12.38 -20.49 5.30
N VAL A 374 -12.26 -21.42 4.37
CA VAL A 374 -12.29 -21.16 2.92
C VAL A 374 -13.50 -21.85 2.30
N THR A 375 -14.37 -21.09 1.62
CA THR A 375 -15.44 -21.63 0.80
C THR A 375 -15.07 -21.52 -0.68
N VAL A 376 -15.08 -22.65 -1.37
CA VAL A 376 -14.78 -22.76 -2.80
C VAL A 376 -16.06 -23.15 -3.54
N LYS A 377 -16.41 -22.39 -4.57
CA LYS A 377 -17.43 -22.75 -5.56
C LYS A 377 -16.76 -23.05 -6.89
N VAL A 378 -16.95 -24.26 -7.40
CA VAL A 378 -16.25 -24.71 -8.62
C VAL A 378 -17.10 -24.55 -9.87
N THR A 379 -16.45 -24.34 -11.00
CA THR A 379 -17.10 -24.24 -12.33
C THR A 379 -16.97 -25.50 -13.18
N GLY A 380 -16.06 -26.41 -12.82
CA GLY A 380 -15.85 -27.70 -13.50
C GLY A 380 -15.90 -28.89 -12.55
N LEU A 381 -15.83 -30.11 -13.11
CA LEU A 381 -15.76 -31.35 -12.34
C LEU A 381 -14.38 -31.49 -11.69
N THR A 382 -14.34 -31.67 -10.36
CA THR A 382 -13.07 -31.83 -9.64
C THR A 382 -12.73 -33.27 -9.33
N LEU A 383 -11.43 -33.53 -9.14
CA LEU A 383 -10.92 -34.81 -8.68
C LEU A 383 -11.23 -34.97 -7.19
N ALA A 384 -11.49 -36.20 -6.76
CA ALA A 384 -11.56 -36.53 -5.34
C ALA A 384 -10.16 -36.70 -4.77
N GLY A 385 -9.99 -36.49 -3.48
CA GLY A 385 -8.71 -36.70 -2.83
C GLY A 385 -8.82 -36.76 -1.32
N VAL A 386 -7.83 -36.25 -0.60
CA VAL A 386 -7.73 -36.43 0.86
C VAL A 386 -7.26 -35.16 1.57
N ASP A 387 -7.76 -34.93 2.77
CA ASP A 387 -7.25 -33.85 3.61
C ASP A 387 -6.00 -34.25 4.39
N ALA A 388 -5.53 -33.31 5.20
CA ALA A 388 -4.38 -33.43 6.06
C ALA A 388 -4.43 -34.63 7.03
N GLN A 389 -5.63 -35.08 7.40
CA GLN A 389 -5.85 -36.18 8.32
C GLN A 389 -6.23 -37.48 7.59
N GLY A 390 -6.18 -37.49 6.25
CA GLY A 390 -6.55 -38.62 5.42
C GLY A 390 -8.05 -38.80 5.25
N ASN A 391 -8.88 -37.84 5.66
CA ASN A 391 -10.31 -37.89 5.36
C ASN A 391 -10.55 -37.56 3.89
N ALA A 392 -11.59 -38.16 3.30
CA ALA A 392 -11.88 -37.92 1.90
C ALA A 392 -12.32 -36.47 1.64
N ILE A 393 -11.71 -35.86 0.63
CA ILE A 393 -12.22 -34.68 -0.08
C ILE A 393 -13.00 -35.23 -1.29
N PRO A 394 -14.35 -35.23 -1.28
CA PRO A 394 -15.08 -35.80 -2.42
C PRO A 394 -14.88 -34.96 -3.70
N ALA A 395 -15.08 -35.56 -4.87
CA ALA A 395 -15.22 -34.79 -6.11
C ALA A 395 -16.39 -33.79 -6.00
N MET A 396 -16.27 -32.64 -6.64
CA MET A 396 -17.28 -31.59 -6.72
C MET A 396 -17.82 -31.48 -8.14
N GLN A 397 -19.13 -31.31 -8.27
CA GLN A 397 -19.77 -31.00 -9.56
C GLN A 397 -19.72 -29.50 -9.86
N ALA A 398 -19.78 -29.13 -11.14
CA ALA A 398 -19.90 -27.74 -11.54
C ALA A 398 -21.07 -27.03 -10.82
N GLY A 399 -20.79 -25.87 -10.23
CA GLY A 399 -21.72 -25.09 -9.42
C GLY A 399 -21.81 -25.49 -7.95
N GLU A 400 -21.23 -26.62 -7.54
CA GLU A 400 -21.15 -27.05 -6.15
C GLU A 400 -20.24 -26.12 -5.34
N SER A 401 -20.56 -25.94 -4.06
CA SER A 401 -19.75 -25.18 -3.11
C SER A 401 -19.40 -26.03 -1.91
N ARG A 402 -18.16 -25.91 -1.41
CA ARG A 402 -17.71 -26.58 -0.20
C ARG A 402 -16.81 -25.68 0.64
N THR A 403 -16.82 -25.95 1.92
CA THR A 403 -16.03 -25.22 2.91
C THR A 403 -14.94 -26.12 3.48
N PHE A 404 -13.74 -25.57 3.54
CA PHE A 404 -12.53 -26.18 4.05
C PHE A 404 -11.96 -25.31 5.17
N LYS A 405 -11.13 -25.92 6.01
CA LYS A 405 -10.38 -25.24 7.05
C LYS A 405 -8.90 -25.41 6.74
N LEU A 406 -8.16 -24.32 6.78
CA LEU A 406 -6.72 -24.31 6.54
C LEU A 406 -6.03 -23.68 7.74
N GLU A 407 -5.09 -24.41 8.31
CA GLU A 407 -4.11 -23.85 9.23
C GLU A 407 -3.03 -23.07 8.45
N GLN A 408 -2.21 -22.30 9.18
CA GLN A 408 -1.04 -21.67 8.59
C GLN A 408 -0.12 -22.73 7.96
N PHE A 409 0.40 -22.45 6.76
CA PHE A 409 1.21 -23.34 5.91
C PHE A 409 0.44 -24.45 5.18
N GLU A 410 -0.85 -24.64 5.45
CA GLU A 410 -1.64 -25.62 4.71
C GLU A 410 -2.05 -25.11 3.34
N VAL A 411 -1.99 -26.02 2.38
CA VAL A 411 -2.31 -25.80 0.98
C VAL A 411 -3.47 -26.71 0.62
N LEU A 412 -4.59 -26.13 0.18
CA LEU A 412 -5.68 -26.84 -0.51
C LEU A 412 -5.42 -26.79 -2.01
N ASN A 413 -5.11 -27.93 -2.61
CA ASN A 413 -5.08 -28.09 -4.06
C ASN A 413 -6.35 -28.80 -4.55
N ILE A 414 -6.95 -28.29 -5.62
CA ILE A 414 -8.11 -28.89 -6.27
C ILE A 414 -7.81 -29.01 -7.76
N LEU A 415 -7.91 -30.24 -8.27
CA LEU A 415 -7.68 -30.54 -9.68
C LEU A 415 -8.98 -30.76 -10.44
N THR A 416 -8.98 -30.52 -11.75
CA THR A 416 -10.01 -31.01 -12.67
C THR A 416 -10.00 -32.54 -12.79
N ASN A 417 -11.08 -33.15 -13.28
CA ASN A 417 -11.20 -34.63 -13.38
C ASN A 417 -11.66 -35.15 -14.75
N GLU A 418 -11.64 -34.31 -15.79
CA GLU A 418 -12.00 -34.74 -17.14
C GLU A 418 -11.44 -33.77 -18.19
N VAL A 419 -11.13 -34.29 -19.37
CA VAL A 419 -10.82 -33.45 -20.53
C VAL A 419 -12.01 -32.56 -20.83
N GLY A 420 -11.76 -31.26 -21.00
CA GLY A 420 -12.79 -30.24 -21.20
C GLY A 420 -13.27 -29.58 -19.91
N SER A 421 -12.94 -30.10 -18.71
CA SER A 421 -13.21 -29.39 -17.45
C SER A 421 -12.30 -28.16 -17.31
N ASP A 422 -12.87 -27.08 -16.79
CA ASP A 422 -12.17 -25.80 -16.57
C ASP A 422 -12.65 -25.20 -15.24
N LEU A 423 -11.70 -24.78 -14.42
CA LEU A 423 -11.96 -24.14 -13.13
C LEU A 423 -12.00 -22.61 -13.23
N THR A 424 -11.81 -22.05 -14.43
CA THR A 424 -11.95 -20.62 -14.67
C THR A 424 -13.33 -20.13 -14.25
N GLY A 425 -13.36 -19.05 -13.50
CA GLY A 425 -14.58 -18.49 -12.91
C GLY A 425 -15.00 -19.14 -11.59
N SER A 426 -14.27 -20.13 -11.07
CA SER A 426 -14.47 -20.62 -9.70
C SER A 426 -14.23 -19.49 -8.70
N GLU A 427 -14.97 -19.49 -7.60
CA GLU A 427 -14.93 -18.45 -6.60
C GLU A 427 -14.34 -19.00 -5.30
N VAL A 428 -13.35 -18.29 -4.75
CA VAL A 428 -12.77 -18.57 -3.42
C VAL A 428 -13.15 -17.43 -2.50
N VAL A 429 -13.76 -17.74 -1.36
CA VAL A 429 -14.11 -16.78 -0.29
C VAL A 429 -13.57 -17.29 1.03
N ALA A 430 -12.79 -16.45 1.73
CA ALA A 430 -12.21 -16.77 3.03
C ALA A 430 -12.58 -15.72 4.09
N ASP A 431 -12.58 -16.12 5.36
CA ASP A 431 -12.71 -15.20 6.50
C ASP A 431 -11.42 -14.40 6.76
N GLU A 432 -10.28 -15.02 6.47
CA GLU A 432 -8.92 -14.49 6.59
C GLU A 432 -8.16 -14.44 5.25
N ARG A 433 -7.02 -13.75 5.21
CA ARG A 433 -6.23 -13.60 3.98
C ARG A 433 -5.63 -14.95 3.55
N VAL A 434 -5.77 -15.25 2.26
CA VAL A 434 -5.22 -16.45 1.63
C VAL A 434 -4.44 -16.09 0.38
N VAL A 435 -3.50 -16.94 -0.02
CA VAL A 435 -2.98 -16.94 -1.40
C VAL A 435 -3.86 -17.84 -2.25
N VAL A 436 -4.08 -17.47 -3.52
CA VAL A 436 -4.71 -18.35 -4.51
C VAL A 436 -3.84 -18.36 -5.76
N PHE A 437 -3.46 -19.56 -6.22
CA PHE A 437 -2.88 -19.80 -7.53
C PHE A 437 -3.92 -20.46 -8.43
N GLY A 438 -3.83 -20.17 -9.73
CA GLY A 438 -4.50 -20.93 -10.77
C GLY A 438 -3.50 -21.35 -11.83
N GLY A 439 -3.72 -22.51 -12.42
CA GLY A 439 -2.75 -23.06 -13.36
C GLY A 439 -3.20 -24.33 -14.04
N SER A 440 -2.24 -24.98 -14.71
CA SER A 440 -2.41 -26.31 -15.29
C SER A 440 -1.06 -27.03 -15.36
N GLU A 441 -1.08 -28.32 -15.08
CA GLU A 441 0.09 -29.20 -15.25
C GLU A 441 0.59 -29.18 -16.70
N ALA A 442 -0.32 -29.03 -17.67
CA ALA A 442 0.00 -28.96 -19.09
C ALA A 442 -1.06 -28.20 -19.89
N ALA A 443 -0.61 -27.16 -20.59
CA ALA A 443 -1.41 -26.35 -21.48
C ALA A 443 -0.81 -26.22 -22.88
N ASN A 444 -1.66 -26.37 -23.89
CA ASN A 444 -1.34 -26.08 -25.29
C ASN A 444 -2.03 -24.78 -25.73
N ALA A 445 -1.22 -23.80 -26.17
CA ALA A 445 -1.67 -22.53 -26.71
C ALA A 445 -0.87 -22.13 -27.97
N PRO A 446 -1.47 -22.12 -29.17
CA PRO A 446 -2.86 -22.44 -29.48
C PRO A 446 -3.18 -23.93 -29.29
N GLU A 447 -4.45 -24.24 -29.09
CA GLU A 447 -4.96 -25.61 -29.04
C GLU A 447 -4.92 -26.21 -30.45
N THR A 448 -4.17 -27.29 -30.62
CA THR A 448 -4.02 -28.01 -31.89
C THR A 448 -4.77 -29.33 -31.83
N ASP A 449 -5.38 -29.74 -32.95
CA ASP A 449 -5.98 -31.07 -33.13
C ASP A 449 -5.26 -31.78 -34.31
N PRO A 450 -4.56 -32.91 -34.08
CA PRO A 450 -4.35 -33.55 -32.77
C PRO A 450 -3.44 -32.70 -31.87
N VAL A 451 -3.59 -32.85 -30.55
CA VAL A 451 -2.74 -32.19 -29.54
C VAL A 451 -1.28 -32.49 -29.89
N THR A 452 -0.54 -31.46 -30.27
CA THR A 452 0.88 -31.59 -30.56
C THR A 452 1.65 -31.87 -29.27
N CYS A 453 2.73 -32.65 -29.36
CA CYS A 453 3.63 -32.86 -28.24
C CYS A 453 4.17 -31.51 -27.72
N CYS A 454 4.61 -31.52 -26.46
CA CYS A 454 5.16 -30.36 -25.74
C CYS A 454 4.07 -29.36 -25.35
N ALA A 455 3.55 -29.55 -24.14
CA ALA A 455 2.67 -28.63 -23.44
C ALA A 455 3.48 -27.93 -22.34
N ASP A 456 3.12 -26.70 -22.03
CA ASP A 456 3.79 -25.90 -21.00
C ASP A 456 3.00 -25.97 -19.69
N HIS A 457 3.70 -25.96 -18.56
CA HIS A 457 3.11 -25.66 -17.26
C HIS A 457 2.59 -24.24 -17.25
N LEU A 458 1.49 -24.00 -16.54
CA LEU A 458 1.01 -22.66 -16.24
C LEU A 458 0.86 -22.51 -14.73
N GLU A 459 1.42 -21.44 -14.17
CA GLU A 459 1.16 -21.01 -12.81
C GLU A 459 1.04 -19.49 -12.70
N GLN A 460 -0.01 -19.03 -12.01
CA GLN A 460 -0.18 -17.62 -11.71
C GLN A 460 -0.72 -17.45 -10.28
N GLN A 461 0.01 -16.73 -9.43
CA GLN A 461 -0.59 -16.17 -8.22
C GLN A 461 -1.63 -15.11 -8.61
N LEU A 462 -2.86 -15.32 -8.18
CA LEU A 462 -3.99 -14.48 -8.55
C LEU A 462 -4.07 -13.25 -7.67
N TYR A 463 -4.46 -12.13 -8.26
CA TYR A 463 -4.80 -10.91 -7.52
C TYR A 463 -6.21 -11.03 -6.94
N PRO A 464 -6.43 -10.68 -5.66
CA PRO A 464 -7.75 -10.71 -5.06
C PRO A 464 -8.68 -9.68 -5.69
N VAL A 465 -10.00 -9.91 -5.63
CA VAL A 465 -10.99 -9.05 -6.29
C VAL A 465 -10.96 -7.60 -5.79
N ASN A 466 -10.53 -7.35 -4.55
CA ASN A 466 -10.42 -6.00 -4.00
C ASN A 466 -9.25 -5.17 -4.57
N THR A 467 -8.30 -5.77 -5.30
CA THR A 467 -7.22 -5.06 -5.98
C THR A 467 -7.51 -4.78 -7.46
N TRP A 468 -8.64 -5.26 -7.98
CA TRP A 468 -9.02 -5.05 -9.37
C TRP A 468 -9.41 -3.59 -9.62
N GLY A 469 -8.87 -3.01 -10.70
CA GLY A 469 -9.16 -1.63 -11.10
C GLY A 469 -10.55 -1.47 -11.72
N LEU A 470 -11.01 -0.22 -11.82
CA LEU A 470 -12.24 0.14 -12.54
C LEU A 470 -11.99 0.48 -14.02
N HIS A 471 -10.72 0.65 -14.40
CA HIS A 471 -10.31 1.04 -15.75
C HIS A 471 -9.26 0.05 -16.25
N TYR A 472 -9.48 -0.51 -17.43
CA TYR A 472 -8.60 -1.49 -18.05
C TYR A 472 -8.15 -0.95 -19.41
N HIS A 473 -6.86 -1.06 -19.68
CA HIS A 473 -6.27 -0.74 -20.97
C HIS A 473 -5.88 -2.04 -21.66
N ALA A 474 -6.49 -2.34 -22.80
CA ALA A 474 -6.14 -3.51 -23.61
C ALA A 474 -5.27 -3.05 -24.79
N ALA A 475 -4.11 -3.68 -24.96
CA ALA A 475 -3.29 -3.53 -26.15
C ALA A 475 -3.48 -4.75 -27.04
N LYS A 476 -3.65 -4.54 -28.34
CA LYS A 476 -3.59 -5.62 -29.32
C LYS A 476 -2.13 -5.84 -29.70
N SER A 477 -1.58 -6.99 -29.34
CA SER A 477 -0.29 -7.44 -29.87
C SER A 477 -0.41 -7.61 -31.39
N PHE A 478 0.56 -7.08 -32.14
CA PHE A 478 0.66 -7.33 -33.58
C PHE A 478 0.97 -8.81 -33.83
N ASP A 479 0.54 -9.33 -34.97
CA ASP A 479 0.99 -10.66 -35.40
C ASP A 479 2.51 -10.69 -35.42
N ARG A 480 3.08 -11.73 -34.80
CA ARG A 480 4.53 -11.89 -34.69
C ARG A 480 5.17 -12.17 -36.06
N ASN A 481 4.37 -12.53 -37.06
CA ASN A 481 4.72 -12.69 -38.46
C ASN A 481 3.60 -12.06 -39.32
N GLY A 482 3.89 -10.96 -40.00
CA GLY A 482 2.99 -10.41 -41.03
C GLY A 482 2.85 -11.34 -42.24
#